data_AF-A0A0Q4TY44-F1
#
_entry.id   AF-A0A0Q4TY44-F1
#
_cell.length_a   1.000
_cell.length_b   1.000
_cell.length_c   1.000
_cell.angle_alpha   90.00
_cell.angle_beta   90.00
_cell.angle_gamma   90.00
#
_symmetry.space_group_name_H-M   'P 1'
#
loop_
_entity.id
_entity.type
_entity.pdbx_description
1 polymer ?
#
loop_
_entity_poly.entity_id
_entity_poly.type
_entity_poly.pdbx_seq_one_letter_code
_entity_poly.pdbx_strand_id
1 'polypeptide(L)' 'MSGRLAKALRRDFALYRSHMDVARDPDVYPADRRKAWDRAANARVRVERQIARIEAAGL' A
#
# COMPACT_ATOMS: atom_id res chain seq x y z
N MET A 1 -1.76 -18.77 -11.81
CA MET A 1 -2.38 -17.96 -10.73
C MET A 1 -1.37 -17.05 -10.00
N SER A 2 -0.17 -17.53 -9.69
CA SER A 2 0.89 -16.78 -8.97
C SER A 2 1.24 -15.40 -9.56
N GLY A 3 1.40 -15.27 -10.89
CA GLY A 3 1.81 -14.01 -11.52
C GLY A 3 0.82 -12.84 -11.37
N ARG A 4 -0.49 -13.12 -11.28
CA ARG A 4 -1.51 -12.07 -11.07
C ARG A 4 -1.51 -11.56 -9.63
N LEU A 5 -1.34 -12.46 -8.65
CA LEU A 5 -1.22 -12.12 -7.23
C LEU A 5 0.03 -11.27 -6.98
N ALA A 6 1.18 -11.70 -7.50
CA ALA A 6 2.43 -10.94 -7.38
C ALA A 6 2.33 -9.53 -8.01
N LYS A 7 1.64 -9.40 -9.17
CA LYS A 7 1.41 -8.09 -9.81
C LYS A 7 0.51 -7.19 -8.97
N ALA A 8 -0.55 -7.73 -8.37
CA ALA A 8 -1.44 -6.99 -7.48
C ALA A 8 -0.70 -6.51 -6.23
N LEU A 9 0.09 -7.39 -5.59
CA LEU A 9 0.90 -7.04 -4.43
C LEU A 9 1.88 -5.90 -4.73
N ARG A 10 2.62 -5.98 -5.85
CA ARG A 10 3.54 -4.91 -6.26
C ARG A 10 2.83 -3.57 -6.47
N ARG A 11 1.63 -3.59 -7.06
CA ARG A 11 0.81 -2.38 -7.26
C ARG A 11 0.38 -1.77 -5.92
N ASP A 12 -0.16 -2.59 -5.01
CA ASP A 12 -0.65 -2.11 -3.72
C ASP A 12 0.52 -1.58 -2.86
N PHE A 13 1.69 -2.23 -2.93
CA PHE A 13 2.90 -1.76 -2.27
C PHE A 13 3.43 -0.45 -2.85
N ALA A 14 3.42 -0.29 -4.18
CA ALA A 14 3.81 0.97 -4.83
C ALA A 14 2.88 2.13 -4.42
N LEU A 15 1.57 1.89 -4.33
CA LEU A 15 0.60 2.87 -3.84
C LEU A 15 0.86 3.25 -2.38
N TYR A 16 1.12 2.25 -1.53
CA TYR A 16 1.49 2.49 -0.14
C TYR A 16 2.71 3.42 -0.05
N ARG A 17 3.79 3.10 -0.77
CA ARG A 17 5.02 3.90 -0.77
C ARG A 17 4.77 5.33 -1.24
N SER A 18 4.07 5.51 -2.36
CA SER A 18 3.76 6.83 -2.90
C SER A 18 2.97 7.70 -1.92
N HIS A 19 1.99 7.11 -1.21
CA HIS A 19 1.26 7.85 -0.17
C HIS A 19 2.13 8.16 1.06
N MET A 20 3.03 7.26 1.44
CA MET A 20 3.96 7.48 2.54
C MET A 20 4.96 8.59 2.25
N ASP A 21 5.42 8.72 1.00
CA ASP A 21 6.33 9.79 0.59
C ASP A 21 5.66 11.16 0.80
N VAL A 22 4.40 11.32 0.35
CA VAL A 22 3.60 12.56 0.57
C VAL A 22 3.26 12.78 2.05
N ALA A 23 2.95 11.71 2.79
CA ALA A 23 2.54 11.83 4.19
C ALA A 23 3.68 12.30 5.12
N ARG A 24 4.93 11.95 4.75
CA ARG A 24 6.16 12.30 5.46
C ARG A 24 6.79 13.61 5.00
N ASP A 25 6.41 14.11 3.84
CA ASP A 25 6.89 15.38 3.31
C ASP A 25 6.42 16.54 4.20
N PRO A 26 7.35 17.28 4.86
CA PRO A 26 6.99 18.41 5.70
C PRO A 26 6.48 19.63 4.91
N ASP A 27 6.77 19.72 3.61
CA ASP A 27 6.39 20.84 2.74
C ASP A 27 4.95 20.71 2.22
N VAL A 28 4.34 19.53 2.35
CA VAL A 28 2.94 19.29 1.97
C VAL A 28 2.00 19.82 3.05
N TYR A 29 0.91 20.47 2.60
CA TYR A 29 -0.10 21.02 3.49
C TYR A 29 -0.66 19.98 4.48
N PRO A 30 -0.83 20.29 5.78
CA PRO A 30 -1.19 19.31 6.80
C PRO A 30 -2.45 18.49 6.50
N ALA A 31 -3.48 19.11 5.88
CA ALA A 31 -4.70 18.39 5.53
C ALA A 31 -4.46 17.32 4.45
N ASP A 32 -3.56 17.58 3.49
CA ASP A 32 -3.24 16.63 2.44
C ASP A 32 -2.26 15.55 2.93
N ARG A 33 -1.34 15.89 3.84
CA ARG A 33 -0.57 14.88 4.58
C ARG A 33 -1.46 13.92 5.36
N ARG A 34 -2.49 14.43 6.05
CA ARG A 34 -3.45 13.59 6.79
C ARG A 34 -4.18 12.64 5.84
N LYS A 35 -4.69 13.14 4.70
CA LYS A 35 -5.30 12.29 3.67
C LYS A 35 -4.31 11.26 3.12
N ALA A 36 -3.03 11.62 2.96
CA ALA A 36 -2.00 10.72 2.50
C ALA A 36 -1.73 9.60 3.52
N TRP A 37 -1.70 9.91 4.82
CA TRP A 37 -1.65 8.90 5.89
C TRP A 37 -2.83 7.92 5.82
N ASP A 38 -4.06 8.43 5.67
CA ASP A 38 -5.25 7.59 5.55
C ASP A 38 -5.20 6.68 4.30
N ARG A 39 -4.72 7.23 3.18
CA ARG A 39 -4.54 6.45 1.93
C ARG A 39 -3.43 5.41 2.07
N ALA A 40 -2.32 5.75 2.74
CA ALA A 40 -1.24 4.81 3.03
C ALA A 40 -1.73 3.66 3.92
N ALA A 41 -2.48 3.95 4.99
CA ALA A 41 -3.07 2.93 5.86
C ALA A 41 -3.99 1.97 5.06
N ASN A 42 -4.84 2.51 4.20
CA ASN A 42 -5.72 1.70 3.34
C ASN A 42 -4.94 0.85 2.30
N ALA A 43 -3.84 1.36 1.76
CA ALA A 43 -2.97 0.61 0.87
C ALA A 43 -2.23 -0.51 1.61
N ARG A 44 -1.76 -0.24 2.84
CA ARG A 44 -1.14 -1.24 3.72
C ARG A 44 -2.09 -2.41 4.01
N VAL A 45 -3.33 -2.13 4.39
CA VAL A 45 -4.34 -3.20 4.62
C VAL A 45 -4.53 -4.08 3.37
N ARG A 46 -4.46 -3.49 2.17
CA ARG A 46 -4.54 -4.26 0.92
C ARG A 46 -3.30 -5.14 0.72
N VAL A 47 -2.11 -4.61 0.95
CA VAL A 47 -0.85 -5.38 0.91
C VAL A 47 -0.91 -6.57 1.87
N GLU A 48 -1.28 -6.34 3.13
CA GLU A 48 -1.42 -7.39 4.15
C GLU A 48 -2.41 -8.48 3.73
N ARG A 49 -3.57 -8.10 3.17
CA ARG A 49 -4.55 -9.05 2.62
C ARG A 49 -4.01 -9.87 1.45
N GLN A 50 -3.19 -9.29 0.58
CA GLN A 50 -2.59 -10.05 -0.53
C GLN A 50 -1.49 -10.98 -0.05
N ILE A 51 -0.69 -10.58 0.94
CA ILE A 51 0.30 -11.45 1.58
C ILE A 51 -0.40 -12.67 2.19
N ALA A 52 -1.45 -12.46 3.00
CA ALA A 52 -2.22 -13.56 3.60
C ALA A 52 -2.80 -14.53 2.55
N ARG A 53 -3.19 -14.04 1.37
CA ARG A 53 -3.66 -14.88 0.25
C ARG A 53 -2.54 -15.69 -0.39
N ILE A 54 -1.33 -15.14 -0.48
CA ILE A 54 -0.15 -15.82 -1.00
C ILE A 54 0.27 -16.92 -0.03
N GLU A 55 0.34 -16.60 1.27
CA GLU A 55 0.63 -17.56 2.34
C GLU A 55 -0.38 -18.71 2.37
N ALA A 56 -1.69 -18.41 2.29
CA ALA A 56 -2.75 -19.43 2.22
C ALA A 56 -2.70 -20.30 0.95
N ALA A 57 -2.10 -19.79 -0.13
CA ALA A 57 -1.89 -20.54 -1.36
C ALA A 57 -0.61 -21.39 -1.36
N GLY A 58 0.19 -21.32 -0.29
CA GLY A 58 1.47 -22.05 -0.17
C GLY A 58 2.55 -21.56 -1.14
N LEU A 59 2.52 -20.27 -1.50
CA LEU A 59 3.44 -19.62 -2.43
C LEU A 59 4.53 -18.80 -1.75
#